data_AF-A0A2M7NJX5-F1
#
_entry.id   AF-A0A2M7NJX5-F1
#
_cell.length_a   1.000
_cell.length_b   1.000
_cell.length_c   1.000
_cell.angle_alpha   90.00
_cell.angle_beta   90.00
_cell.angle_gamma   90.00
#
_symmetry.space_group_name_H-M   'P 1'
#
loop_
_entity.id
_entity.type
_entity.pdbx_description
1 polymer ?
#
loop_
_entity_poly.entity_id
_entity_poly.type
_entity_poly.pdbx_seq_one_letter_code
_entity_poly.pdbx_strand_id
1 'polypeptide(L)'
;MQKNLLFLSTFLIFSLFIFSNNELKAQYATAVFEYEKSSFNNSQSLPAEENLMISGAAQPETVLVEITILDDKSNRKDDPKPLFIATWVRPPYSSIGTFTVPVNYKLRGSSKYDLQIDYYRRITDMERENLRQDLYNNLFAYSEQSFTVERKRARVIGGTAQLVRNLDEIARKGMSLYRNRSQLQFNGFSDLVVSKIDQINKANLKKGKFIFSKRKKKDARADYREKLMTELKQLLASELGQVLNVDLLVLQDRKFMDDYPTEKTRTEIPLNVGYGGVHLTGTNSENSTFGTSPYAGLSLPLGKKGFAGEFWSRSSISAGFFFNNFEDDLGEEITGPIFGRPTYLGLGYRVFRFIRFNAGATFLEDSSRGTSLADQVYIRPFIGFSAEFRFWIDLEK
;
A
#
# COMPACT_ATOMS: atom_id res chain seq x y z
N MET A 1 -54.14 10.03 -24.21
CA MET A 1 -53.14 10.84 -23.49
C MET A 1 -52.85 10.33 -22.07
N GLN A 2 -53.84 9.91 -21.28
CA GLN A 2 -53.64 9.36 -19.92
C GLN A 2 -52.80 8.05 -19.83
N LYS A 3 -52.88 7.15 -20.81
CA LYS A 3 -52.09 5.89 -20.80
C LYS A 3 -50.57 6.10 -20.92
N ASN A 4 -50.14 7.13 -21.65
CA ASN A 4 -48.71 7.43 -21.81
C ASN A 4 -48.13 8.09 -20.54
N LEU A 5 -48.96 8.82 -19.79
CA LEU A 5 -48.56 9.41 -18.51
C LEU A 5 -48.33 8.34 -17.42
N LEU A 6 -49.19 7.31 -17.41
CA LEU A 6 -49.06 6.15 -16.52
C LEU A 6 -47.83 5.30 -16.85
N PHE A 7 -47.51 5.12 -18.13
CA PHE A 7 -46.29 4.38 -18.53
C PHE A 7 -45.02 5.14 -18.13
N LEU A 8 -45.01 6.46 -18.29
CA LEU A 8 -43.88 7.32 -17.93
C LEU A 8 -43.66 7.36 -16.41
N SER A 9 -44.74 7.44 -15.61
CA SER A 9 -44.63 7.42 -14.15
C SER A 9 -44.16 6.06 -13.62
N THR A 10 -44.62 4.96 -14.22
CA THR A 10 -44.20 3.60 -13.82
C THR A 10 -42.72 3.36 -14.15
N PHE A 11 -42.25 3.86 -15.30
CA PHE A 11 -40.84 3.78 -15.69
C PHE A 11 -39.94 4.64 -14.79
N LEU A 12 -40.42 5.83 -14.40
CA LEU A 12 -39.69 6.73 -13.51
C LEU A 12 -39.56 6.14 -12.09
N ILE A 13 -40.63 5.55 -11.56
CA ILE A 13 -40.64 4.85 -10.25
C ILE A 13 -39.74 3.61 -10.31
N PHE A 14 -39.77 2.84 -11.40
CA PHE A 14 -38.86 1.69 -11.58
C PHE A 14 -37.39 2.14 -11.64
N SER A 15 -37.09 3.25 -12.31
CA SER A 15 -35.71 3.80 -12.32
C SER A 15 -35.28 4.28 -10.92
N LEU A 16 -36.16 4.96 -10.18
CA LEU A 16 -35.89 5.43 -8.82
C LEU A 16 -35.69 4.25 -7.84
N PHE A 17 -36.37 3.13 -8.04
CA PHE A 17 -36.19 1.91 -7.25
C PHE A 17 -34.88 1.17 -7.57
N ILE A 18 -34.37 1.30 -8.81
CA ILE A 18 -33.07 0.75 -9.21
C ILE A 18 -31.90 1.60 -8.65
N PHE A 19 -32.07 2.92 -8.55
CA PHE A 19 -31.02 3.82 -8.04
C PHE A 19 -30.95 3.89 -6.50
N SER A 20 -32.00 3.51 -5.77
CA SER A 20 -32.04 3.62 -4.30
C SER A 20 -31.30 2.51 -3.53
N ASN A 21 -30.74 1.50 -4.20
CA ASN A 21 -30.09 0.34 -3.55
C ASN A 21 -28.56 0.39 -3.51
N ASN A 22 -27.93 1.54 -3.77
CA ASN A 22 -26.49 1.70 -3.58
C ASN A 22 -26.13 2.12 -2.16
N GLU A 23 -26.60 1.37 -1.15
CA GLU A 23 -25.94 1.41 0.16
C GLU A 23 -24.60 0.68 0.04
N LEU A 24 -23.54 1.47 -0.13
CA LEU A 24 -22.15 1.06 0.01
C LEU A 24 -21.95 0.50 1.43
N LYS A 25 -22.19 -0.80 1.60
CA LYS A 25 -21.66 -1.54 2.75
C LYS A 25 -20.15 -1.69 2.56
N ALA A 26 -19.41 -0.64 2.89
CA ALA A 26 -18.01 -0.78 3.30
C ALA A 26 -18.00 -1.40 4.71
N GLN A 27 -18.54 -2.61 4.84
CA GLN A 27 -18.45 -3.37 6.07
C GLN A 27 -17.02 -3.90 6.13
N TYR A 28 -16.29 -3.50 7.17
CA TYR A 28 -14.98 -4.06 7.41
C TYR A 28 -15.14 -5.52 7.82
N ALA A 29 -14.29 -6.40 7.29
CA ALA A 29 -14.17 -7.74 7.79
C ALA A 29 -13.46 -7.72 9.15
N THR A 30 -13.91 -8.54 10.11
CA THR A 30 -13.36 -8.53 11.47
C THR A 30 -12.35 -9.64 11.66
N ALA A 31 -11.19 -9.31 12.22
CA ALA A 31 -10.19 -10.27 12.67
C ALA A 31 -9.93 -10.09 14.17
N VAL A 32 -10.28 -11.09 14.97
CA VAL A 32 -10.09 -11.08 16.42
C VAL A 32 -8.77 -11.79 16.72
N PHE A 33 -7.82 -11.05 17.28
CA PHE A 33 -6.53 -11.55 17.74
C PHE A 33 -6.65 -12.23 19.10
N GLU A 34 -6.19 -13.48 19.16
CA GLU A 34 -6.08 -14.27 20.37
C GLU A 34 -4.65 -14.27 20.87
N TYR A 35 -4.39 -13.43 21.88
CA TYR A 35 -3.07 -13.19 22.45
C TYR A 35 -2.33 -14.46 22.88
N GLU A 36 -3.02 -15.38 23.57
CA GLU A 36 -2.41 -16.63 24.07
C GLU A 36 -2.00 -17.59 22.96
N LYS A 37 -2.74 -17.60 21.85
CA LYS A 37 -2.48 -18.51 20.73
C LYS A 37 -1.61 -17.87 19.65
N SER A 38 -1.37 -16.56 19.72
CA SER A 38 -0.76 -15.78 18.64
C SER A 38 -1.41 -16.07 17.29
N SER A 39 -2.74 -16.02 17.23
CA SER A 39 -3.51 -16.31 16.02
C SER A 39 -4.76 -15.43 15.92
N PHE A 40 -5.37 -15.40 14.74
CA PHE A 40 -6.65 -14.72 14.51
C PHE A 40 -7.78 -15.71 14.34
N ASN A 41 -8.96 -15.37 14.87
CA ASN A 41 -10.22 -16.10 14.59
C ASN A 41 -10.09 -17.62 14.77
N ASN A 42 -9.44 -18.09 15.85
CA ASN A 42 -9.10 -19.50 16.10
C ASN A 42 -8.22 -20.13 15.00
N SER A 43 -7.15 -19.43 14.61
CA SER A 43 -6.22 -19.86 13.54
C SER A 43 -6.88 -19.98 12.15
N GLN A 44 -7.96 -19.24 11.91
CA GLN A 44 -8.53 -19.09 10.58
C GLN A 44 -7.72 -18.11 9.74
N SER A 45 -7.80 -18.25 8.42
CA SER A 45 -7.19 -17.33 7.47
C SER A 45 -7.74 -15.91 7.62
N LEU A 46 -6.90 -14.92 7.35
CA LEU A 46 -7.33 -13.52 7.36
C LEU A 46 -8.20 -13.19 6.13
N PRO A 47 -9.21 -12.32 6.30
CA PRO A 47 -10.01 -11.88 5.17
C PRO A 47 -9.14 -11.20 4.09
N ALA A 48 -9.45 -11.51 2.83
CA ALA A 48 -8.70 -11.03 1.68
C ALA A 48 -9.48 -9.98 0.89
N GLU A 49 -8.76 -9.07 0.23
CA GLU A 49 -9.29 -8.06 -0.70
C GLU A 49 -10.28 -7.04 -0.10
N GLU A 50 -10.41 -7.01 1.23
CA GLU A 50 -11.31 -6.15 2.01
C GLU A 50 -10.54 -5.37 3.10
N ASN A 51 -11.16 -4.30 3.61
CA ASN A 51 -10.60 -3.59 4.76
C ASN A 51 -10.88 -4.39 6.02
N LEU A 52 -9.93 -4.41 6.96
CA LEU A 52 -9.98 -5.23 8.16
C LEU A 52 -10.19 -4.38 9.41
N MET A 53 -11.03 -4.82 10.34
CA MET A 53 -11.01 -4.35 11.72
C MET A 53 -10.32 -5.40 12.56
N ILE A 54 -9.13 -5.07 13.06
CA ILE A 54 -8.42 -5.95 13.96
C ILE A 54 -8.75 -5.57 15.39
N SER A 55 -9.19 -6.54 16.19
CA SER A 55 -9.44 -6.36 17.62
C SER A 55 -8.70 -7.41 18.43
N GLY A 56 -8.48 -7.15 19.72
CA GLY A 56 -7.83 -8.11 20.61
C GLY A 56 -7.77 -7.62 22.05
N ALA A 57 -7.25 -8.46 22.94
CA ALA A 57 -7.04 -8.09 24.33
C ALA A 57 -5.87 -7.11 24.47
N ALA A 58 -6.01 -6.13 25.36
CA ALA A 58 -4.98 -5.20 25.77
C ALA A 58 -4.90 -5.19 27.30
N GLN A 59 -3.70 -5.41 27.84
CA GLN A 59 -3.49 -5.39 29.29
C GLN A 59 -3.77 -3.98 29.85
N PRO A 60 -4.15 -3.84 31.14
CA PRO A 60 -4.49 -2.55 31.74
C PRO A 60 -3.41 -1.47 31.58
N GLU A 61 -2.15 -1.87 31.64
CA GLU A 61 -0.95 -1.02 31.51
C GLU A 61 -0.60 -0.67 30.05
N THR A 62 -1.14 -1.41 29.07
CA THR A 62 -0.92 -1.13 27.65
C THR A 62 -1.57 0.19 27.27
N VAL A 63 -0.78 1.14 26.78
CA VAL A 63 -1.25 2.45 26.32
C VAL A 63 -1.35 2.53 24.80
N LEU A 64 -0.50 1.79 24.09
CA LEU A 64 -0.47 1.79 22.63
C LEU A 64 -0.30 0.36 22.12
N VAL A 65 -1.03 0.02 21.06
CA VAL A 65 -0.86 -1.22 20.29
C VAL A 65 -0.51 -0.83 18.86
N GLU A 66 0.58 -1.36 18.33
CA GLU A 66 1.03 -1.16 16.95
C GLU A 66 0.90 -2.49 16.22
N ILE A 67 0.13 -2.51 15.14
CA ILE A 67 -0.02 -3.66 14.26
C ILE A 67 0.74 -3.37 12.98
N THR A 68 1.73 -4.22 12.70
CA THR A 68 2.57 -4.12 11.52
C THR A 68 2.31 -5.30 10.61
N ILE A 69 2.02 -5.01 9.34
CA ILE A 69 1.86 -5.98 8.28
C ILE A 69 3.14 -5.97 7.44
N LEU A 70 3.73 -7.15 7.28
CA LEU A 70 4.98 -7.37 6.57
C LEU A 70 4.75 -8.39 5.45
N ASP A 71 5.60 -8.35 4.43
CA ASP A 71 5.57 -9.33 3.34
C ASP A 71 6.08 -10.71 3.82
N ASP A 72 5.65 -11.81 3.20
CA ASP A 72 6.08 -13.19 3.57
C ASP A 72 7.59 -13.45 3.39
N LYS A 73 8.27 -12.56 2.66
CA LYS A 73 9.73 -12.60 2.42
C LYS A 73 10.51 -11.68 3.34
N SER A 74 9.82 -10.98 4.24
CA SER A 74 10.39 -9.89 5.02
C SER A 74 11.39 -10.39 6.06
N ASN A 75 11.13 -11.58 6.65
CA ASN A 75 12.06 -12.30 7.53
C ASN A 75 13.45 -12.62 6.91
N ARG A 76 13.68 -12.32 5.62
CA ARG A 76 14.97 -12.53 4.91
C ARG A 76 15.85 -11.27 4.82
N LYS A 77 15.47 -10.16 5.47
CA LYS A 77 16.24 -8.92 5.52
C LYS A 77 16.45 -8.48 6.97
N ASP A 78 17.61 -7.90 7.26
CA ASP A 78 17.94 -7.38 8.60
C ASP A 78 17.02 -6.23 9.08
N ASP A 79 16.21 -5.66 8.18
CA ASP A 79 15.20 -4.64 8.47
C ASP A 79 14.04 -4.70 7.44
N PRO A 80 13.00 -5.51 7.69
CA PRO A 80 11.88 -5.61 6.77
C PRO A 80 11.04 -4.33 6.76
N LYS A 81 10.92 -3.71 5.58
CA LYS A 81 10.04 -2.55 5.41
C LYS A 81 8.58 -2.97 5.59
N PRO A 82 7.82 -2.31 6.48
CA PRO A 82 6.41 -2.62 6.68
C PRO A 82 5.60 -2.28 5.43
N LEU A 83 4.66 -3.16 5.07
CA LEU A 83 3.65 -2.90 4.05
C LEU A 83 2.60 -1.93 4.59
N PHE A 84 2.28 -2.05 5.87
CA PHE A 84 1.32 -1.19 6.56
C PHE A 84 1.56 -1.19 8.07
N ILE A 85 1.25 -0.06 8.71
CA ILE A 85 1.24 0.08 10.17
C ILE A 85 -0.09 0.69 10.58
N ALA A 86 -0.76 0.08 11.55
CA ALA A 86 -1.94 0.60 12.21
C ALA A 86 -1.68 0.76 13.70
N THR A 87 -2.16 1.85 14.31
CA THR A 87 -1.94 2.11 15.73
C THR A 87 -3.26 2.32 16.45
N TRP A 88 -3.41 1.68 17.61
CA TRP A 88 -4.45 2.00 18.58
C TRP A 88 -3.81 2.67 19.79
N VAL A 89 -4.38 3.79 20.21
CA VAL A 89 -3.96 4.51 21.42
C VAL A 89 -5.11 4.49 22.41
N ARG A 90 -4.86 3.97 23.61
CA ARG A 90 -5.84 3.93 24.69
C ARG A 90 -6.32 5.35 24.99
N PRO A 91 -7.63 5.65 24.93
CA PRO A 91 -8.15 6.95 25.31
C PRO A 91 -7.80 7.28 26.77
N PRO A 92 -7.56 8.56 27.12
CA PRO A 92 -7.34 8.95 28.50
C PRO A 92 -8.49 8.45 29.40
N TYR A 93 -8.17 7.97 30.59
CA TYR A 93 -9.14 7.47 31.59
C TYR A 93 -9.96 6.24 31.17
N SER A 94 -9.62 5.58 30.06
CA SER A 94 -10.28 4.35 29.61
C SER A 94 -9.69 3.10 30.26
N SER A 95 -10.55 2.29 30.89
CA SER A 95 -10.23 0.96 31.43
C SER A 95 -10.51 -0.18 30.46
N ILE A 96 -10.80 0.11 29.18
CA ILE A 96 -11.18 -0.91 28.18
C ILE A 96 -10.04 -1.92 28.01
N GLY A 97 -10.29 -3.20 28.30
CA GLY A 97 -9.30 -4.28 28.20
C GLY A 97 -9.08 -4.81 26.78
N THR A 98 -9.52 -4.06 25.76
CA THR A 98 -9.46 -4.46 24.37
C THR A 98 -9.01 -3.30 23.48
N PHE A 99 -8.34 -3.64 22.39
CA PHE A 99 -8.05 -2.70 21.31
C PHE A 99 -8.89 -3.06 20.09
N THR A 100 -9.18 -2.05 19.27
CA THR A 100 -9.82 -2.21 17.97
C THR A 100 -9.24 -1.17 17.02
N VAL A 101 -8.65 -1.61 15.91
CA VAL A 101 -7.98 -0.73 14.95
C VAL A 101 -8.38 -1.06 13.50
N PRO A 102 -8.72 -0.04 12.69
CA PRO A 102 -8.94 -0.23 11.27
C PRO A 102 -7.61 -0.43 10.53
N VAL A 103 -7.58 -1.46 9.70
CA VAL A 103 -6.50 -1.77 8.76
C VAL A 103 -7.05 -1.58 7.35
N ASN A 104 -6.64 -0.48 6.73
CA ASN A 104 -7.07 -0.09 5.39
C ASN A 104 -6.16 -0.65 4.28
N TYR A 105 -5.23 -1.54 4.66
CA TYR A 105 -4.41 -2.28 3.73
C TYR A 105 -5.07 -3.61 3.40
N LYS A 106 -5.55 -3.73 2.17
CA LYS A 106 -6.24 -4.94 1.69
C LYS A 106 -5.23 -6.04 1.42
N LEU A 107 -5.38 -7.18 2.09
CA LEU A 107 -4.50 -8.33 1.89
C LEU A 107 -4.82 -9.03 0.57
N ARG A 108 -3.81 -9.54 -0.14
CA ARG A 108 -4.04 -10.33 -1.35
C ARG A 108 -4.55 -11.71 -0.95
N GLY A 109 -5.55 -12.21 -1.66
CA GLY A 109 -6.03 -13.57 -1.47
C GLY A 109 -5.00 -14.63 -1.87
N SER A 110 -5.14 -15.82 -1.28
CA SER A 110 -4.23 -16.96 -1.50
C SER A 110 -2.74 -16.62 -1.28
N SER A 111 -2.47 -15.66 -0.39
CA SER A 111 -1.13 -15.17 -0.06
C SER A 111 -0.85 -15.39 1.43
N LYS A 112 0.38 -15.16 1.84
CA LYS A 112 0.80 -15.19 3.25
C LYS A 112 1.38 -13.84 3.64
N TYR A 113 1.30 -13.50 4.91
CA TYR A 113 1.84 -12.27 5.46
C TYR A 113 2.42 -12.52 6.85
N ASP A 114 3.51 -11.82 7.13
CA ASP A 114 4.07 -11.75 8.48
C ASP A 114 3.36 -10.63 9.24
N LEU A 115 2.96 -10.90 10.47
CA LEU A 115 2.19 -9.97 11.29
C LEU A 115 2.87 -9.79 12.63
N GLN A 116 3.05 -8.53 13.02
CA GLN A 116 3.61 -8.17 14.29
C GLN A 116 2.64 -7.29 15.05
N ILE A 117 2.37 -7.64 16.31
CA ILE A 117 1.58 -6.85 17.24
C ILE A 117 2.47 -6.49 18.42
N ASP A 118 2.78 -5.20 18.52
CA ASP A 118 3.60 -4.64 19.59
C ASP A 118 2.73 -3.92 20.61
N TYR A 119 2.92 -4.27 21.88
CA TYR A 119 2.23 -3.70 23.03
C TYR A 119 3.17 -2.77 23.76
N TYR A 120 2.75 -1.53 23.98
CA TYR A 120 3.57 -0.51 24.64
C TYR A 120 2.90 -0.02 25.92
N ARG A 121 3.70 0.09 26.99
CA ARG A 121 3.29 0.68 28.27
C ARG A 121 4.00 1.99 28.53
N ARG A 122 3.54 2.73 29.54
CA ARG A 122 4.28 3.90 30.03
C ARG A 122 5.64 3.47 30.56
N ILE A 123 6.66 4.24 30.20
CA ILE A 123 7.97 4.11 30.82
C ILE A 123 7.90 4.58 32.28
N THR A 124 8.61 3.90 33.17
CA THR A 124 8.79 4.40 34.54
C THR A 124 9.81 5.54 34.58
N ASP A 125 9.80 6.36 35.64
CA ASP A 125 10.77 7.46 35.76
C ASP A 125 12.22 6.97 35.82
N MET A 126 12.46 5.81 36.44
CA MET A 126 13.78 5.18 36.49
C MET A 126 14.22 4.69 35.10
N GLU A 127 13.35 4.01 34.35
CA GLU A 127 13.65 3.58 32.99
C GLU A 127 13.91 4.78 32.05
N ARG A 128 13.16 5.88 32.24
CA ARG A 128 13.37 7.12 31.48
C ARG A 128 14.75 7.72 31.76
N GLU A 129 15.13 7.78 33.03
CA GLU A 129 16.43 8.31 33.42
C GLU A 129 17.58 7.43 32.90
N ASN A 130 17.44 6.10 32.98
CA ASN A 130 18.43 5.17 32.42
C ASN A 130 18.56 5.34 30.89
N LEU A 131 17.45 5.37 30.15
CA LEU A 131 17.46 5.62 28.71
C LEU A 131 18.15 6.93 28.37
N ARG A 132 17.84 8.00 29.11
CA ARG A 132 18.44 9.32 28.92
C ARG A 132 19.96 9.27 29.14
N GLN A 133 20.41 8.64 30.21
CA GLN A 133 21.84 8.50 30.50
C GLN A 133 22.55 7.68 29.43
N ASP A 134 21.99 6.53 29.02
CA ASP A 134 22.58 5.66 28.01
C ASP A 134 22.70 6.37 26.66
N LEU A 135 21.65 7.04 26.21
CA LEU A 135 21.66 7.82 24.97
C LEU A 135 22.69 8.95 25.03
N TYR A 136 22.73 9.71 26.13
CA TYR A 136 23.66 10.82 26.28
C TYR A 136 25.10 10.32 26.33
N ASN A 137 25.39 9.26 27.09
CA ASN A 137 26.73 8.68 27.18
C ASN A 137 27.20 8.19 25.80
N ASN A 138 26.35 7.48 25.06
CA ASN A 138 26.68 6.98 23.72
C ASN A 138 26.92 8.12 22.72
N LEU A 139 26.03 9.11 22.67
CA LEU A 139 26.17 10.26 21.79
C LEU A 139 27.40 11.09 22.14
N PHE A 140 27.66 11.32 23.43
CA PHE A 140 28.79 12.11 23.89
C PHE A 140 30.11 11.40 23.62
N ALA A 141 30.22 10.11 23.94
CA ALA A 141 31.40 9.31 23.66
C ALA A 141 31.69 9.28 22.16
N TYR A 142 30.67 9.04 21.33
CA TYR A 142 30.82 9.06 19.88
C TYR A 142 31.24 10.42 19.35
N SER A 143 30.63 11.50 19.86
CA SER A 143 30.97 12.87 19.48
C SER A 143 32.43 13.18 19.79
N GLU A 144 32.96 12.78 20.96
CA GLU A 144 34.34 13.05 21.35
C GLU A 144 35.35 12.27 20.52
N GLN A 145 35.08 10.98 20.31
CA GLN A 145 35.95 10.11 19.51
C GLN A 145 36.02 10.54 18.04
N SER A 146 34.99 11.22 17.55
CA SER A 146 34.90 11.68 16.18
C SER A 146 35.75 12.92 15.87
N PHE A 147 36.45 13.52 16.86
CA PHE A 147 37.38 14.62 16.62
C PHE A 147 38.84 14.22 16.85
N THR A 148 39.68 14.48 15.85
CA THR A 148 41.14 14.39 15.95
C THR A 148 41.76 15.78 16.17
N VAL A 149 42.87 15.83 16.91
CA VAL A 149 43.61 17.06 17.22
C VAL A 149 44.83 17.17 16.32
N GLU A 150 44.75 18.05 15.31
CA GLU A 150 45.89 18.40 14.47
C GLU A 150 46.48 19.73 14.94
N ARG A 151 47.57 19.74 15.74
CA ARG A 151 48.42 20.86 16.25
C ARG A 151 47.78 22.23 16.57
N LYS A 152 46.97 22.82 15.69
CA LYS A 152 46.28 24.11 15.75
C LYS A 152 44.75 24.04 15.54
N ARG A 153 44.18 22.91 15.09
CA ARG A 153 42.76 22.75 14.74
C ARG A 153 42.21 21.41 15.27
N ALA A 154 40.92 21.38 15.57
CA ALA A 154 40.18 20.13 15.72
C ALA A 154 39.60 19.78 14.35
N ARG A 155 39.70 18.52 13.92
CA ARG A 155 39.11 18.04 12.65
C ARG A 155 38.18 16.87 12.93
N VAL A 156 37.01 16.88 12.28
CA VAL A 156 36.04 15.77 12.33
C VAL A 156 36.55 14.62 11.46
N ILE A 157 36.56 13.40 12.01
CA ILE A 157 36.87 12.16 11.29
C ILE A 157 35.69 11.83 10.37
N GLY A 158 35.94 11.62 9.07
CA GLY A 158 34.88 11.31 8.09
C GLY A 158 33.98 12.50 7.67
N GLY A 159 34.20 13.68 8.25
CA GLY A 159 33.48 14.91 7.92
C GLY A 159 32.16 15.12 8.68
N THR A 160 31.69 16.36 8.69
CA THR A 160 30.49 16.80 9.45
C THR A 160 29.25 15.99 9.12
N ALA A 161 28.97 15.77 7.83
CA ALA A 161 27.77 15.05 7.39
C ALA A 161 27.75 13.59 7.86
N GLN A 162 28.91 12.91 7.89
CA GLN A 162 28.98 11.54 8.38
C GLN A 162 28.79 11.46 9.89
N LEU A 163 29.39 12.38 10.65
CA LEU A 163 29.20 12.46 12.10
C LEU A 163 27.73 12.65 12.45
N VAL A 164 27.04 13.59 11.80
CA VAL A 164 25.60 13.84 12.04
C VAL A 164 24.77 12.59 11.73
N ARG A 165 24.97 11.96 10.56
CA ARG A 165 24.27 10.71 10.22
C ARG A 165 24.45 9.62 11.27
N ASN A 166 25.66 9.46 11.79
CA ASN A 166 25.97 8.44 12.79
C ASN A 166 25.36 8.80 14.16
N LEU A 167 25.32 10.08 14.54
CA LEU A 167 24.60 10.54 15.73
C LEU A 167 23.10 10.27 15.58
N ASP A 168 22.51 10.56 14.42
CA ASP A 168 21.09 10.26 14.14
C ASP A 168 20.81 8.76 14.22
N GLU A 169 21.73 7.92 13.75
CA GLU A 169 21.61 6.47 13.83
C GLU A 169 21.70 5.95 15.26
N ILE A 170 22.64 6.46 16.08
CA ILE A 170 22.74 6.13 17.50
C ILE A 170 21.45 6.47 18.23
N ALA A 171 20.92 7.68 18.01
CA ALA A 171 19.66 8.11 18.62
C ALA A 171 18.48 7.22 18.18
N ARG A 172 18.34 6.95 16.88
CA ARG A 172 17.27 6.09 16.35
C ARG A 172 17.35 4.66 16.88
N LYS A 173 18.54 4.06 16.91
CA LYS A 173 18.75 2.70 17.44
C LYS A 173 18.45 2.64 18.93
N GLY A 174 18.93 3.61 19.72
CA GLY A 174 18.67 3.65 21.16
C GLY A 174 17.20 3.89 21.51
N MET A 175 16.43 4.54 20.62
CA MET A 175 14.99 4.76 20.79
C MET A 175 14.10 3.70 20.09
N SER A 176 14.68 2.65 19.50
CA SER A 176 13.94 1.69 18.66
C SER A 176 12.80 0.97 19.39
N LEU A 177 12.97 0.68 20.68
CA LEU A 177 11.98 0.04 21.55
C LEU A 177 10.97 1.02 22.17
N TYR A 178 11.08 2.31 21.82
CA TYR A 178 10.28 3.36 22.41
C TYR A 178 9.36 4.00 21.37
N ARG A 179 8.20 4.47 21.83
CA ARG A 179 7.23 5.21 21.03
C ARG A 179 6.72 6.38 21.85
N ASN A 180 6.31 7.44 21.18
CA ASN A 180 5.57 8.53 21.81
C ASN A 180 4.07 8.29 21.64
N ARG A 181 3.28 8.51 22.68
CA ARG A 181 1.81 8.53 22.61
C ARG A 181 1.28 9.49 21.53
N SER A 182 1.93 10.63 21.34
CA SER A 182 1.59 11.65 20.33
C SER A 182 2.25 11.41 18.96
N GLN A 183 2.90 10.25 18.76
CA GLN A 183 3.60 9.90 17.51
C GLN A 183 4.69 10.89 17.07
N LEU A 184 5.20 11.72 17.98
CA LEU A 184 6.36 12.57 17.70
C LEU A 184 7.58 11.67 17.49
N GLN A 185 8.16 11.74 16.29
CA GLN A 185 9.34 10.97 15.93
C GLN A 185 10.58 11.86 15.98
N PHE A 186 11.72 11.26 16.33
CA PHE A 186 13.01 11.90 16.17
C PHE A 186 13.40 11.89 14.69
N ASN A 187 13.34 13.07 14.06
CA ASN A 187 13.63 13.24 12.64
C ASN A 187 15.12 13.44 12.33
N GLY A 188 15.98 13.35 13.34
CA GLY A 188 17.40 13.70 13.24
C GLY A 188 17.74 14.99 14.00
N PHE A 189 19.03 15.20 14.22
CA PHE A 189 19.56 16.43 14.79
C PHE A 189 19.43 17.60 13.81
N SER A 190 19.21 18.80 14.35
CA SER A 190 18.94 20.00 13.55
C SER A 190 20.20 20.56 12.87
N ASP A 191 19.99 21.51 11.95
CA ASP A 191 21.08 22.28 11.34
C ASP A 191 21.91 23.08 12.36
N LEU A 192 21.40 23.31 13.58
CA LEU A 192 22.18 23.91 14.65
C LEU A 192 23.31 22.98 15.10
N VAL A 193 23.03 21.67 15.21
CA VAL A 193 24.04 20.65 15.53
C VAL A 193 25.07 20.58 14.41
N VAL A 194 24.62 20.55 13.15
CA VAL A 194 25.49 20.59 11.96
C VAL A 194 26.42 21.81 12.03
N SER A 195 25.84 23.00 12.24
CA SER A 195 26.56 24.26 12.34
C SER A 195 27.56 24.27 13.50
N LYS A 196 27.20 23.68 14.64
CA LYS A 196 28.06 23.58 15.82
C LYS A 196 29.27 22.69 15.58
N ILE A 197 29.05 21.52 14.97
CA ILE A 197 30.13 20.61 14.56
C ILE A 197 31.06 21.32 13.57
N ASP A 198 30.50 22.06 12.62
CA ASP A 198 31.25 22.83 11.64
C ASP A 198 32.09 23.95 12.29
N GLN A 199 31.54 24.63 13.29
CA GLN A 199 32.28 25.60 14.10
C GLN A 199 33.46 24.95 14.81
N ILE A 200 33.28 23.76 15.40
CA ILE A 200 34.36 23.00 16.05
C ILE A 200 35.44 22.61 15.03
N ASN A 201 35.03 22.12 13.86
CA ASN A 201 35.92 21.70 12.78
C ASN A 201 36.74 22.88 12.19
N LYS A 202 36.15 24.07 12.15
CA LYS A 202 36.79 25.31 11.66
C LYS A 202 37.51 26.09 12.79
N ALA A 203 37.36 25.69 14.05
CA ALA A 203 37.88 26.42 15.20
C ALA A 203 39.42 26.45 15.20
N ASN A 204 39.96 27.67 15.29
CA ASN A 204 41.38 27.86 15.54
C ASN A 204 41.66 27.85 17.05
N LEU A 205 42.24 26.75 17.53
CA LEU A 205 42.49 26.54 18.96
C LEU A 205 43.44 27.57 19.58
N LYS A 206 44.17 28.35 18.77
CA LYS A 206 44.97 29.48 19.27
C LYS A 206 44.12 30.59 19.91
N LYS A 207 42.83 30.73 19.54
CA LYS A 207 41.91 31.71 20.14
C LYS A 207 41.70 31.50 21.63
N GLY A 208 41.85 30.27 22.13
CA GLY A 208 41.78 29.95 23.56
C GLY A 208 42.77 30.74 24.42
N LYS A 209 43.92 31.17 23.87
CA LYS A 209 44.88 32.05 24.57
C LYS A 209 44.32 33.41 24.96
N PHE A 210 43.40 33.94 24.16
CA PHE A 210 42.80 35.26 24.41
C PHE A 210 41.64 35.15 25.38
N ILE A 211 40.91 34.02 25.35
CA ILE A 211 39.75 33.76 26.21
C ILE A 211 40.20 33.30 27.61
N PHE A 212 41.27 32.51 27.71
CA PHE A 212 41.80 31.95 28.97
C PHE A 212 43.18 32.54 29.32
N SER A 213 43.31 33.86 29.17
CA SER A 213 44.57 34.65 29.23
C SER A 213 45.42 34.49 30.49
N LYS A 214 44.89 33.88 31.55
CA LYS A 214 45.59 33.65 32.84
C LYS A 214 46.29 32.28 32.96
N ARG A 215 46.23 31.40 31.94
CA ARG A 215 46.79 30.02 32.00
C ARG A 215 47.93 29.76 31.00
N LYS A 216 48.73 28.71 31.26
CA LYS A 216 49.81 28.28 30.35
C LYS A 216 49.25 27.93 28.95
N LYS A 217 50.09 28.13 27.93
CA LYS A 217 49.75 28.10 26.50
C LYS A 217 49.08 26.82 25.99
N LYS A 218 49.39 25.67 26.61
CA LYS A 218 48.86 24.35 26.23
C LYS A 218 47.47 24.13 26.85
N ASP A 219 47.31 24.51 28.11
CA ASP A 219 46.09 24.40 28.90
C ASP A 219 44.96 25.25 28.30
N ALA A 220 45.25 26.51 27.92
CA ALA A 220 44.28 27.40 27.30
C ALA A 220 43.68 26.88 25.96
N ARG A 221 44.37 25.97 25.25
CA ARG A 221 43.84 25.34 24.02
C ARG A 221 42.95 24.14 24.33
N ALA A 222 43.32 23.36 25.34
CA ALA A 222 42.52 22.25 25.83
C ALA A 222 41.19 22.77 26.40
N ASP A 223 41.25 23.81 27.22
CA ASP A 223 40.08 24.46 27.82
C ASP A 223 39.09 25.00 26.76
N TYR A 224 39.60 25.60 25.68
CA TYR A 224 38.74 26.08 24.60
C TYR A 224 38.09 24.95 23.81
N ARG A 225 38.79 23.83 23.59
CA ARG A 225 38.22 22.63 22.97
C ARG A 225 37.13 22.03 23.86
N GLU A 226 37.41 21.90 25.15
CA GLU A 226 36.47 21.39 26.14
C GLU A 226 35.21 22.24 26.17
N LYS A 227 35.33 23.57 26.18
CA LYS A 227 34.19 24.48 26.07
C LYS A 227 33.32 24.18 24.83
N LEU A 228 33.93 24.11 23.65
CA LEU A 228 33.18 23.86 22.41
C LEU A 228 32.51 22.48 22.41
N MET A 229 33.18 21.47 22.96
CA MET A 229 32.64 20.12 23.10
C MET A 229 31.47 20.09 24.09
N THR A 230 31.60 20.75 25.24
CA THR A 230 30.51 20.88 26.23
C THR A 230 29.30 21.58 25.62
N GLU A 231 29.49 22.62 24.82
CA GLU A 231 28.40 23.29 24.11
C GLU A 231 27.72 22.36 23.08
N LEU A 232 28.47 21.51 22.36
CA LEU A 232 27.89 20.49 21.48
C LEU A 232 27.09 19.46 22.26
N LYS A 233 27.63 18.93 23.37
CA LYS A 233 26.94 17.97 24.24
C LYS A 233 25.63 18.54 24.79
N GLN A 234 25.64 19.80 25.24
CA GLN A 234 24.44 20.49 25.71
C GLN A 234 23.39 20.63 24.61
N LEU A 235 23.81 20.95 23.38
CA LEU A 235 22.90 21.05 22.24
C LEU A 235 22.27 19.68 21.89
N LEU A 236 23.09 18.63 21.81
CA LEU A 236 22.62 17.25 21.58
C LEU A 236 21.62 16.81 22.65
N ALA A 237 21.92 17.06 23.93
CA ALA A 237 21.03 16.75 25.04
C ALA A 237 19.74 17.56 24.99
N SER A 238 19.80 18.85 24.62
CA SER A 238 18.62 19.69 24.54
C SER A 238 17.69 19.24 23.42
N GLU A 239 18.21 18.90 22.24
CA GLU A 239 17.40 18.43 21.12
C GLU A 239 16.78 17.06 21.40
N LEU A 240 17.58 16.12 21.91
CA LEU A 240 17.07 14.80 22.26
C LEU A 240 16.09 14.86 23.44
N GLY A 241 16.32 15.75 24.40
CA GLY A 241 15.44 16.01 25.53
C GLY A 241 14.02 16.41 25.10
N GLN A 242 13.86 17.11 23.98
CA GLN A 242 12.52 17.44 23.45
C GLN A 242 11.72 16.19 23.08
N VAL A 243 12.40 15.12 22.65
CA VAL A 243 11.78 13.84 22.30
C VAL A 243 11.65 12.93 23.53
N LEU A 244 12.58 12.99 24.49
CA LEU A 244 12.55 12.14 25.68
C LEU A 244 11.61 12.64 26.79
N ASN A 245 11.29 13.93 26.81
CA ASN A 245 10.46 14.55 27.86
C ASN A 245 8.95 14.45 27.60
N VAL A 246 8.54 13.93 26.45
CA VAL A 246 7.14 13.65 26.12
C VAL A 246 6.64 12.38 26.82
N ASP A 247 5.35 12.08 26.63
CA ASP A 247 4.75 10.84 27.11
C ASP A 247 5.29 9.61 26.36
N LEU A 248 6.45 9.14 26.84
CA LEU A 248 7.23 8.06 26.26
C LEU A 248 6.70 6.70 26.72
N LEU A 249 6.55 5.82 25.75
CA LEU A 249 6.11 4.45 25.90
C LEU A 249 7.26 3.51 25.55
N VAL A 250 7.32 2.38 26.23
CA VAL A 250 8.32 1.32 26.01
C VAL A 250 7.61 0.04 25.60
N LEU A 251 8.23 -0.70 24.67
CA LEU A 251 7.77 -2.02 24.26
C LEU A 251 7.71 -2.95 25.48
N GLN A 252 6.52 -3.46 25.76
CA GLN A 252 6.25 -4.41 26.84
C GLN A 252 6.26 -5.84 26.31
N ASP A 253 5.57 -6.08 25.19
CA ASP A 253 5.46 -7.39 24.58
C ASP A 253 5.35 -7.27 23.06
N ARG A 254 5.77 -8.33 22.38
CA ARG A 254 5.69 -8.48 20.94
C ARG A 254 5.15 -9.87 20.61
N LYS A 255 4.06 -9.89 19.84
CA LYS A 255 3.57 -11.11 19.20
C LYS A 255 3.90 -11.07 17.72
N PHE A 256 4.59 -12.09 17.25
CA PHE A 256 4.97 -12.24 15.86
C PHE A 256 4.34 -13.51 15.31
N MET A 257 3.66 -13.39 14.18
CA MET A 257 3.09 -14.50 13.43
C MET A 257 3.73 -14.54 12.05
N ASP A 258 4.45 -15.63 11.80
CA ASP A 258 5.10 -15.91 10.52
C ASP A 258 4.08 -16.50 9.55
N ASP A 259 4.14 -16.08 8.29
CA ASP A 259 3.51 -16.82 7.19
C ASP A 259 1.98 -17.00 7.34
N TYR A 260 1.29 -16.02 7.94
CA TYR A 260 -0.14 -16.12 8.27
C TYR A 260 -1.01 -16.09 7.00
N PRO A 261 -1.86 -17.09 6.75
CA PRO A 261 -2.55 -17.24 5.47
C PRO A 261 -3.74 -16.28 5.33
N THR A 262 -4.00 -15.85 4.11
CA THR A 262 -5.24 -15.16 3.73
C THR A 262 -6.23 -16.12 3.09
N GLU A 263 -7.51 -15.72 3.09
CA GLU A 263 -8.56 -16.47 2.43
C GLU A 263 -8.20 -16.79 0.98
N LYS A 264 -8.49 -18.03 0.58
CA LYS A 264 -8.23 -18.49 -0.78
C LYS A 264 -9.16 -17.76 -1.75
N THR A 265 -8.58 -16.94 -2.62
CA THR A 265 -9.30 -16.43 -3.79
C THR A 265 -9.27 -17.50 -4.88
N ARG A 266 -10.44 -17.88 -5.38
CA ARG A 266 -10.59 -18.87 -6.45
C ARG A 266 -10.07 -18.28 -7.76
N THR A 267 -9.35 -19.10 -8.52
CA THR A 267 -9.05 -18.80 -9.92
C THR A 267 -10.30 -19.13 -10.73
N GLU A 268 -10.94 -18.10 -11.26
CA GLU A 268 -12.15 -18.25 -12.09
C GLU A 268 -11.82 -17.93 -13.53
N ILE A 269 -12.30 -18.77 -14.45
CA ILE A 269 -12.31 -18.47 -15.89
C ILE A 269 -13.71 -17.95 -16.23
N PRO A 270 -13.87 -16.66 -16.56
CA PRO A 270 -15.16 -16.11 -16.94
C PRO A 270 -15.44 -16.41 -18.42
N LEU A 271 -16.49 -17.19 -18.65
CA LEU A 271 -17.07 -17.43 -19.97
C LEU A 271 -18.18 -16.41 -20.21
N ASN A 272 -18.11 -15.71 -21.33
CA ASN A 272 -19.14 -14.79 -21.78
C ASN A 272 -19.94 -15.45 -22.90
N VAL A 273 -21.26 -15.44 -22.77
CA VAL A 273 -22.19 -15.85 -23.83
C VAL A 273 -23.17 -14.71 -24.06
N GLY A 274 -23.33 -14.30 -25.31
CA GLY A 274 -24.04 -13.07 -25.63
C GLY A 274 -24.58 -13.01 -27.04
N TYR A 275 -25.11 -11.84 -27.38
CA TYR A 275 -25.56 -11.51 -28.72
C TYR A 275 -24.94 -10.18 -29.13
N GLY A 276 -24.38 -10.15 -30.34
CA GLY A 276 -23.57 -9.03 -30.82
C GLY A 276 -23.82 -8.73 -32.29
N GLY A 277 -23.53 -7.49 -32.66
CA GLY A 277 -23.60 -6.99 -34.02
C GLY A 277 -22.23 -6.52 -34.50
N VAL A 278 -21.92 -6.82 -35.76
CA VAL A 278 -20.70 -6.40 -36.46
C VAL A 278 -21.12 -5.54 -37.64
N HIS A 279 -20.49 -4.38 -37.78
CA HIS A 279 -20.74 -3.51 -38.94
C HIS A 279 -19.95 -4.02 -40.15
N LEU A 280 -20.64 -4.52 -41.17
CA LEU A 280 -20.02 -5.18 -42.33
C LEU A 280 -19.62 -4.17 -43.41
N THR A 281 -20.57 -3.36 -43.86
CA THR A 281 -20.48 -2.42 -44.99
C THR A 281 -21.31 -1.15 -44.71
N GLY A 282 -20.91 -0.01 -45.30
CA GLY A 282 -21.65 1.26 -45.20
C GLY A 282 -20.86 2.43 -44.58
N THR A 283 -21.16 3.66 -45.00
CA THR A 283 -20.60 4.91 -44.45
C THR A 283 -21.64 5.80 -43.78
N ASN A 284 -22.94 5.60 -44.05
CA ASN A 284 -24.08 6.36 -43.54
C ASN A 284 -25.19 5.43 -43.03
N SER A 285 -26.11 5.94 -42.18
CA SER A 285 -27.19 5.18 -41.53
C SER A 285 -28.20 4.51 -42.47
N GLU A 286 -28.23 4.89 -43.75
CA GLU A 286 -29.18 4.37 -44.74
C GLU A 286 -28.61 3.22 -45.59
N ASN A 287 -27.29 3.04 -45.61
CA ASN A 287 -26.59 2.01 -46.41
C ASN A 287 -25.64 1.17 -45.53
N SER A 288 -25.99 0.96 -44.26
CA SER A 288 -25.17 0.19 -43.32
C SER A 288 -25.75 -1.19 -43.05
N THR A 289 -24.91 -2.21 -43.24
CA THR A 289 -25.30 -3.61 -43.08
C THR A 289 -24.60 -4.19 -41.87
N PHE A 290 -25.39 -4.89 -41.06
CA PHE A 290 -24.95 -5.43 -39.78
C PHE A 290 -25.15 -6.94 -39.76
N GLY A 291 -24.06 -7.66 -39.50
CA GLY A 291 -24.13 -9.08 -39.16
C GLY A 291 -24.45 -9.20 -37.67
N THR A 292 -25.52 -9.92 -37.31
CA THR A 292 -25.85 -10.18 -35.90
C THR A 292 -25.89 -11.66 -35.61
N SER A 293 -25.20 -12.09 -34.55
CA SER A 293 -25.16 -13.49 -34.17
C SER A 293 -24.93 -13.63 -32.66
N PRO A 294 -25.39 -14.73 -32.05
CA PRO A 294 -24.91 -15.10 -30.74
C PRO A 294 -23.39 -15.35 -30.80
N TYR A 295 -22.69 -15.07 -29.70
CA TYR A 295 -21.25 -15.28 -29.57
C TYR A 295 -20.91 -15.87 -28.20
N ALA A 296 -19.74 -16.51 -28.12
CA ALA A 296 -19.15 -16.96 -26.87
C ALA A 296 -17.65 -16.68 -26.84
N GLY A 297 -17.11 -16.44 -25.65
CA GLY A 297 -15.69 -16.19 -25.49
C GLY A 297 -15.24 -16.15 -24.03
N LEU A 298 -13.93 -16.09 -23.84
CA LEU A 298 -13.33 -15.93 -22.54
C LEU A 298 -13.12 -14.45 -22.23
N SER A 299 -13.15 -14.08 -20.96
CA SER A 299 -12.72 -12.75 -20.54
C SER A 299 -11.69 -12.76 -19.44
N LEU A 300 -10.81 -11.78 -19.48
CA LEU A 300 -9.78 -11.54 -18.49
C LEU A 300 -10.09 -10.21 -17.82
N PRO A 301 -10.45 -10.19 -16.52
CA PRO A 301 -10.71 -8.95 -15.81
C PRO A 301 -9.44 -8.10 -15.75
N LEU A 302 -9.57 -6.80 -16.02
CA LEU A 302 -8.44 -5.85 -16.01
C LEU A 302 -8.07 -5.38 -14.59
N GLY A 303 -8.96 -5.61 -13.62
CA GLY A 303 -8.73 -5.24 -12.23
C GLY A 303 -9.54 -6.07 -11.27
N LYS A 304 -8.96 -6.32 -10.08
CA LYS A 304 -9.67 -6.93 -8.95
C LYS A 304 -10.38 -5.84 -8.14
N LYS A 305 -11.61 -6.10 -7.67
CA LYS A 305 -12.40 -5.13 -6.88
C LYS A 305 -11.69 -4.63 -5.62
N GLY A 306 -10.86 -5.47 -4.99
CA GLY A 306 -10.07 -5.06 -3.84
C GLY A 306 -9.04 -3.96 -4.17
N PHE A 307 -8.40 -4.02 -5.34
CA PHE A 307 -7.17 -3.25 -5.61
C PHE A 307 -7.29 -2.24 -6.74
N ALA A 308 -8.24 -2.42 -7.65
CA ALA A 308 -8.42 -1.56 -8.80
C ALA A 308 -9.57 -0.57 -8.56
N GLY A 309 -9.46 0.63 -9.15
CA GLY A 309 -10.55 1.60 -9.15
C GLY A 309 -11.83 1.03 -9.78
N GLU A 310 -12.97 1.66 -9.49
CA GLU A 310 -14.29 1.16 -9.88
C GLU A 310 -14.38 0.81 -11.37
N PHE A 311 -13.86 1.69 -12.23
CA PHE A 311 -13.81 1.49 -13.68
C PHE A 311 -13.04 0.22 -14.08
N TRP A 312 -11.80 0.07 -13.59
CA TRP A 312 -10.93 -1.06 -13.93
C TRP A 312 -11.43 -2.38 -13.34
N SER A 313 -12.04 -2.34 -12.15
CA SER A 313 -12.64 -3.52 -11.51
C SER A 313 -13.86 -4.08 -12.26
N ARG A 314 -14.48 -3.26 -13.12
CA ARG A 314 -15.63 -3.61 -13.98
C ARG A 314 -15.21 -3.89 -15.42
N SER A 315 -13.97 -3.60 -15.80
CA SER A 315 -13.45 -3.76 -17.15
C SER A 315 -12.80 -5.13 -17.36
N SER A 316 -12.88 -5.67 -18.57
CA SER A 316 -12.23 -6.92 -18.97
C SER A 316 -11.82 -6.86 -20.44
N ILE A 317 -10.79 -7.60 -20.81
CA ILE A 317 -10.55 -7.96 -22.22
C ILE A 317 -11.32 -9.24 -22.50
N SER A 318 -12.03 -9.32 -23.61
CA SER A 318 -12.75 -10.52 -24.03
C SER A 318 -12.34 -10.95 -25.44
N ALA A 319 -12.21 -12.25 -25.65
CA ALA A 319 -11.89 -12.83 -26.94
C ALA A 319 -12.71 -14.10 -27.16
N GLY A 320 -13.19 -14.31 -28.38
CA GLY A 320 -14.09 -15.42 -28.68
C GLY A 320 -14.51 -15.49 -30.14
N PHE A 321 -15.62 -16.16 -30.40
CA PHE A 321 -16.15 -16.38 -31.74
C PHE A 321 -17.66 -16.24 -31.77
N PHE A 322 -18.19 -15.89 -32.94
CA PHE A 322 -19.61 -15.93 -33.24
C PHE A 322 -20.01 -17.35 -33.67
N PHE A 323 -21.20 -17.80 -33.24
CA PHE A 323 -21.67 -19.15 -33.55
C PHE A 323 -22.08 -19.32 -35.01
N ASN A 324 -22.58 -18.24 -35.63
CA ASN A 324 -23.00 -18.21 -37.03
C ASN A 324 -22.08 -17.31 -37.85
N ASN A 325 -22.01 -17.62 -39.14
CA ASN A 325 -21.38 -16.76 -40.14
C ASN A 325 -22.35 -15.63 -40.51
N PHE A 326 -21.84 -14.57 -41.11
CA PHE A 326 -22.65 -13.42 -41.52
C PHE A 326 -22.92 -13.48 -43.02
N GLU A 327 -23.92 -12.73 -43.48
CA GLU A 327 -24.22 -12.58 -44.89
C GLU A 327 -24.06 -11.10 -45.28
N ASP A 328 -23.39 -10.86 -46.41
CA ASP A 328 -23.29 -9.56 -47.08
C ASP A 328 -24.63 -9.16 -47.74
N ASP A 329 -24.79 -7.89 -48.14
CA ASP A 329 -25.88 -7.38 -48.98
C ASP A 329 -26.04 -8.14 -50.30
N LEU A 330 -24.96 -8.74 -50.81
CA LEU A 330 -24.93 -9.60 -52.00
C LEU A 330 -25.30 -11.07 -51.72
N GLY A 331 -25.60 -11.42 -50.46
CA GLY A 331 -25.90 -12.79 -50.03
C GLY A 331 -24.66 -13.69 -49.94
N GLU A 332 -23.46 -13.11 -49.93
CA GLU A 332 -22.20 -13.85 -49.79
C GLU A 332 -21.91 -14.13 -48.30
N GLU A 333 -21.44 -15.35 -48.02
CA GLU A 333 -21.13 -15.79 -46.65
C GLU A 333 -19.78 -15.23 -46.19
N ILE A 334 -19.84 -14.43 -45.11
CA ILE A 334 -18.68 -13.86 -44.43
C ILE A 334 -18.33 -14.73 -43.22
N THR A 335 -17.12 -15.27 -43.23
CA THR A 335 -16.60 -16.20 -42.22
C THR A 335 -15.51 -15.54 -41.38
N GLY A 336 -14.59 -16.32 -40.81
CA GLY A 336 -13.44 -15.76 -40.09
C GLY A 336 -12.21 -16.67 -40.10
N PRO A 337 -11.03 -16.07 -39.87
CA PRO A 337 -9.74 -16.58 -40.34
C PRO A 337 -9.17 -17.79 -39.61
N ILE A 338 -9.69 -18.14 -38.43
CA ILE A 338 -9.07 -19.16 -37.57
C ILE A 338 -9.77 -20.51 -37.68
N PHE A 339 -11.10 -20.54 -37.61
CA PHE A 339 -11.90 -21.78 -37.60
C PHE A 339 -13.13 -21.71 -38.52
N GLY A 340 -13.08 -20.87 -39.56
CA GLY A 340 -14.23 -20.62 -40.46
C GLY A 340 -15.41 -19.94 -39.74
N ARG A 341 -15.11 -19.24 -38.64
CA ARG A 341 -16.07 -18.50 -37.80
C ARG A 341 -15.53 -17.11 -37.53
N PRO A 342 -16.37 -16.05 -37.59
CA PRO A 342 -15.98 -14.73 -37.15
C PRO A 342 -15.44 -14.73 -35.72
N THR A 343 -14.22 -14.23 -35.52
CA THR A 343 -13.57 -14.16 -34.20
C THR A 343 -13.45 -12.73 -33.73
N TYR A 344 -13.65 -12.46 -32.44
CA TYR A 344 -13.62 -11.11 -31.89
C TYR A 344 -12.59 -10.93 -30.79
N LEU A 345 -12.13 -9.69 -30.64
CA LEU A 345 -11.35 -9.18 -29.51
C LEU A 345 -11.95 -7.84 -29.08
N GLY A 346 -12.32 -7.73 -27.82
CA GLY A 346 -12.99 -6.53 -27.32
C GLY A 346 -12.72 -6.19 -25.86
N LEU A 347 -13.15 -5.00 -25.49
CA LEU A 347 -13.22 -4.53 -24.12
C LEU A 347 -14.65 -4.67 -23.63
N GLY A 348 -14.81 -5.41 -22.54
CA GLY A 348 -16.06 -5.63 -21.84
C GLY A 348 -16.16 -4.76 -20.59
N TYR A 349 -17.27 -4.07 -20.40
CA TYR A 349 -17.59 -3.33 -19.19
C TYR A 349 -18.84 -3.91 -18.51
N ARG A 350 -18.71 -4.22 -17.22
CA ARG A 350 -19.82 -4.76 -16.41
C ARG A 350 -20.82 -3.65 -16.07
N VAL A 351 -21.98 -3.69 -16.73
CA VAL A 351 -23.11 -2.76 -16.49
C VAL A 351 -24.04 -3.23 -15.38
N PHE A 352 -24.23 -4.55 -15.22
CA PHE A 352 -24.99 -5.17 -14.11
C PHE A 352 -24.28 -6.40 -13.54
N ARG A 353 -24.79 -7.01 -12.47
CA ARG A 353 -24.13 -8.12 -11.73
C ARG A 353 -23.50 -9.19 -12.65
N PHE A 354 -24.19 -9.62 -13.69
CA PHE A 354 -23.70 -10.60 -14.67
C PHE A 354 -23.73 -10.11 -16.13
N ILE A 355 -24.25 -8.91 -16.41
CA ILE A 355 -24.37 -8.38 -17.78
C ILE A 355 -23.19 -7.47 -18.10
N ARG A 356 -22.57 -7.72 -19.25
CA ARG A 356 -21.49 -6.90 -19.80
C ARG A 356 -21.90 -6.31 -21.14
N PHE A 357 -21.48 -5.07 -21.35
CA PHE A 357 -21.40 -4.46 -22.67
C PHE A 357 -20.00 -4.70 -23.22
N ASN A 358 -19.88 -5.25 -24.42
CA ASN A 358 -18.61 -5.49 -25.09
C ASN A 358 -18.53 -4.63 -26.35
N ALA A 359 -17.38 -3.99 -26.56
CA ALA A 359 -17.08 -3.26 -27.78
C ALA A 359 -15.65 -3.57 -28.22
N GLY A 360 -15.43 -3.73 -29.51
CA GLY A 360 -14.10 -4.07 -30.01
C GLY A 360 -14.08 -4.29 -31.51
N ALA A 361 -13.24 -5.24 -31.93
CA ALA A 361 -13.02 -5.59 -33.31
C ALA A 361 -13.33 -7.08 -33.56
N THR A 362 -13.93 -7.38 -34.71
CA THR A 362 -14.13 -8.72 -35.24
C THR A 362 -13.26 -8.89 -36.48
N PHE A 363 -12.57 -10.02 -36.53
CA PHE A 363 -11.79 -10.47 -37.67
C PHE A 363 -12.71 -11.32 -38.54
N LEU A 364 -12.86 -10.89 -39.79
CA LEU A 364 -13.73 -11.47 -40.78
C LEU A 364 -12.90 -11.92 -41.98
N GLU A 365 -13.39 -12.93 -42.68
CA GLU A 365 -12.81 -13.43 -43.92
C GLU A 365 -13.89 -13.53 -44.97
N ASP A 366 -13.59 -12.99 -46.16
CA ASP A 366 -14.48 -12.98 -47.30
C ASP A 366 -13.71 -13.44 -48.55
N SER A 367 -14.10 -14.60 -49.06
CA SER A 367 -13.45 -15.27 -50.18
C SER A 367 -13.62 -14.55 -51.52
N SER A 368 -14.60 -13.64 -51.65
CA SER A 368 -14.84 -12.90 -52.88
C SER A 368 -13.93 -11.67 -53.04
N ARG A 369 -13.27 -11.22 -51.95
CA ARG A 369 -12.44 -10.00 -51.93
C ARG A 369 -11.07 -10.10 -52.59
N GLY A 370 -10.51 -11.30 -52.76
CA GLY A 370 -9.15 -11.43 -53.28
C GLY A 370 -8.69 -12.88 -53.45
N THR A 371 -7.47 -13.06 -53.96
CA THR A 371 -6.85 -14.38 -54.21
C THR A 371 -5.86 -14.80 -53.12
N SER A 372 -5.46 -13.87 -52.25
CA SER A 372 -4.56 -14.13 -51.12
C SER A 372 -5.29 -13.94 -49.78
N LEU A 373 -4.90 -14.71 -48.76
CA LEU A 373 -5.45 -14.60 -47.39
C LEU A 373 -5.33 -13.18 -46.82
N ALA A 374 -4.29 -12.43 -47.19
CA ALA A 374 -4.10 -11.06 -46.72
C ALA A 374 -5.15 -10.08 -47.28
N ASP A 375 -5.68 -10.37 -48.47
CA ASP A 375 -6.70 -9.54 -49.12
C ASP A 375 -8.13 -9.95 -48.70
N GLN A 376 -8.30 -11.20 -48.27
CA GLN A 376 -9.58 -11.78 -47.84
C GLN A 376 -9.91 -11.46 -46.37
N VAL A 377 -8.89 -11.23 -45.53
CA VAL A 377 -9.08 -10.97 -44.10
C VAL A 377 -9.15 -9.48 -43.80
N TYR A 378 -10.19 -9.06 -43.08
CA TYR A 378 -10.38 -7.66 -42.70
C TYR A 378 -10.99 -7.54 -41.30
N ILE A 379 -10.87 -6.34 -40.74
CA ILE A 379 -11.30 -6.03 -39.38
C ILE A 379 -12.50 -5.08 -39.42
N ARG A 380 -13.51 -5.38 -38.58
CA ARG A 380 -14.70 -4.56 -38.41
C ARG A 380 -15.04 -4.30 -36.95
N PRO A 381 -15.61 -3.14 -36.60
CA PRO A 381 -16.03 -2.88 -35.24
C PRO A 381 -17.21 -3.78 -34.86
N PHE A 382 -17.25 -4.21 -33.60
CA PHE A 382 -18.38 -4.94 -33.03
C PHE A 382 -18.83 -4.32 -31.72
N ILE A 383 -20.12 -4.48 -31.45
CA ILE A 383 -20.72 -4.21 -30.14
C ILE A 383 -21.65 -5.36 -29.75
N GLY A 384 -21.80 -5.62 -28.46
CA GLY A 384 -22.73 -6.65 -28.01
C GLY A 384 -22.94 -6.68 -26.50
N PHE A 385 -23.95 -7.43 -26.09
CA PHE A 385 -24.21 -7.70 -24.68
C PHE A 385 -23.98 -9.18 -24.38
N SER A 386 -23.36 -9.48 -23.24
CA SER A 386 -23.14 -10.86 -22.80
C SER A 386 -23.50 -11.06 -21.34
N ALA A 387 -23.95 -12.27 -21.01
CA ALA A 387 -23.92 -12.77 -19.65
C ALA A 387 -22.54 -13.40 -19.37
N GLU A 388 -21.91 -13.01 -18.25
CA GLU A 388 -20.67 -13.60 -17.75
C GLU A 388 -20.99 -14.71 -16.75
N PHE A 389 -20.52 -15.92 -17.02
CA PHE A 389 -20.56 -17.07 -16.14
C PHE A 389 -19.14 -17.38 -15.66
N ARG A 390 -18.94 -17.46 -14.35
CA ARG A 390 -17.63 -17.74 -13.74
C ARG A 390 -17.52 -19.21 -13.42
N PHE A 391 -16.63 -19.90 -14.11
CA PHE A 391 -16.32 -21.28 -13.82
C PHE A 391 -15.06 -21.33 -12.96
N TRP A 392 -15.18 -21.94 -11.77
CA TRP A 392 -14.01 -22.32 -10.99
C TRP A 392 -13.32 -23.51 -11.66
N ILE A 393 -12.01 -23.45 -11.77
CA ILE A 393 -11.21 -24.62 -12.13
C ILE A 393 -10.26 -24.85 -10.98
N ASP A 394 -10.42 -26.00 -10.33
CA ASP A 394 -9.44 -26.49 -9.38
C ASP A 394 -8.36 -27.20 -10.20
N LEU A 395 -7.38 -26.43 -10.67
CA LEU A 395 -6.17 -27.02 -11.23
C LEU A 395 -5.37 -27.52 -10.04
N GLU A 396 -5.41 -28.84 -9.79
CA GLU A 396 -4.45 -29.49 -8.89
C GLU A 396 -3.06 -28.99 -9.24
N LYS A 397 -2.35 -28.48 -8.24
CA LYS A 397 -1.08 -27.80 -8.39
C LYS A 397 0.07 -28.71 -8.01
#